data_AF-A0A519W3G0-F1
#
_entry.id   AF-A0A519W3G0-F1
#
_cell.length_a   1.000
_cell.length_b   1.000
_cell.length_c   1.000
_cell.angle_alpha   90.00
_cell.angle_beta   90.00
_cell.angle_gamma   90.00
#
_symmetry.space_group_name_H-M   'P 1'
#
loop_
_entity.id
_entity.type
_entity.pdbx_description
1 polymer ?
#
loop_
_entity_poly.entity_id
_entity_poly.type
_entity_poly.pdbx_seq_one_letter_code
_entity_poly.pdbx_strand_id
1 'polypeptide(L)'
;MHAVNKITQLRSILIEFFYGEYFKDALRNTLCVVFPIGLFFILGNKQAGIGIGLGALVISLTDLPGNRNAKLKTAALSVSLFFITTFLIGLSFYSQWLTAIVIFLMAFVFAMMSAIGIRESVIGTMCIILAVFVLGLHPGDNLFFSLMVMAGGAWYYAISLIQTAIFPYRSTHQAIHECLSATASFLLTKAKFYDPSTDLQECYQETIYQHQQVFEKQELIRNLLLTDQQAMKPDSAKGRRLLNIVNSTFSLYEQVTAIHYNYDDLRQRFAGRGVLEIVIVLIEYLASDLDKLSVSYLQRSKRAVIADMRYADLLRELENKAIQLEGSDQEIVLNIKLNLQQVSEYIHRVNDDDHAS
;
A
#
# COMPACT_ATOMS: atom_id res chain seq x y z
N MET A 1 -25.22 16.64 -13.76
CA MET A 1 -24.48 16.29 -12.53
C MET A 1 -23.64 15.01 -12.66
N HIS A 2 -24.14 13.94 -13.30
CA HIS A 2 -23.40 12.69 -13.53
C HIS A 2 -22.10 12.81 -14.37
N ALA A 3 -22.08 13.65 -15.42
CA ALA A 3 -20.89 13.81 -16.27
C ALA A 3 -19.74 14.58 -15.60
N VAL A 4 -20.07 15.59 -14.76
CA VAL A 4 -19.08 16.35 -13.99
C VAL A 4 -18.44 15.45 -12.94
N ASN A 5 -19.22 14.61 -12.24
CA ASN A 5 -18.70 13.66 -11.27
C ASN A 5 -17.73 12.64 -11.92
N LYS A 6 -18.05 12.17 -13.12
CA LYS A 6 -17.22 11.22 -13.88
C LYS A 6 -15.89 11.84 -14.33
N ILE A 7 -15.87 13.13 -14.71
CA ILE A 7 -14.63 13.84 -15.08
C ILE A 7 -13.75 14.09 -13.85
N THR A 8 -14.34 14.47 -12.71
CA THR A 8 -13.59 14.65 -11.46
C THR A 8 -13.00 13.32 -10.98
N GLN A 9 -13.76 12.23 -11.11
CA GLN A 9 -13.32 10.87 -10.78
C GLN A 9 -12.24 10.35 -11.75
N LEU A 10 -12.35 10.62 -13.06
CA LEU A 10 -11.29 10.27 -14.01
C LEU A 10 -9.99 11.04 -13.71
N ARG A 11 -10.13 12.31 -13.32
CA ARG A 11 -9.02 13.16 -12.94
C ARG A 11 -8.34 12.66 -11.65
N SER A 12 -9.10 12.24 -10.65
CA SER A 12 -8.52 11.66 -9.43
C SER A 12 -7.78 10.35 -9.74
N ILE A 13 -8.37 9.44 -10.52
CA ILE A 13 -7.74 8.19 -10.94
C ILE A 13 -6.44 8.44 -11.72
N LEU A 14 -6.44 9.39 -12.67
CA LEU A 14 -5.24 9.73 -13.44
C LEU A 14 -4.16 10.34 -12.55
N ILE A 15 -4.54 11.21 -11.61
CA ILE A 15 -3.57 11.78 -10.68
C ILE A 15 -3.01 10.69 -9.76
N GLU A 16 -3.85 9.80 -9.24
CA GLU A 16 -3.44 8.65 -8.44
C GLU A 16 -2.50 7.71 -9.22
N PHE A 17 -2.76 7.49 -10.51
CA PHE A 17 -1.87 6.73 -11.39
C PHE A 17 -0.52 7.41 -11.60
N PHE A 18 -0.50 8.67 -12.07
CA PHE A 18 0.75 9.37 -12.42
C PHE A 18 1.56 9.82 -11.19
N TYR A 19 0.90 10.18 -10.09
CA TYR A 19 1.56 10.56 -8.84
C TYR A 19 1.82 9.37 -7.92
N GLY A 20 1.15 8.25 -8.15
CA GLY A 20 1.28 6.99 -7.42
C GLY A 20 2.73 6.52 -7.31
N GLU A 21 3.06 5.94 -6.16
CA GLU A 21 4.37 5.37 -5.91
C GLU A 21 4.73 4.31 -6.96
N TYR A 22 3.75 3.48 -7.33
CA TYR A 22 3.90 2.40 -8.30
C TYR A 22 4.35 2.87 -9.68
N PHE A 23 3.81 3.98 -10.23
CA PHE A 23 4.21 4.46 -11.56
C PHE A 23 5.65 5.01 -11.55
N LYS A 24 5.99 5.83 -10.55
CA LYS A 24 7.34 6.38 -10.41
C LYS A 24 8.38 5.28 -10.21
N ASP A 25 8.05 4.27 -9.42
CA ASP A 25 8.94 3.13 -9.17
C ASP A 25 9.03 2.21 -10.39
N ALA A 26 7.93 1.97 -11.12
CA ALA A 26 7.96 1.22 -12.37
C ALA A 26 8.80 1.91 -13.45
N LEU A 27 8.66 3.24 -13.60
CA LEU A 27 9.46 4.03 -14.55
C LEU A 27 10.94 3.98 -14.17
N ARG A 28 11.27 4.19 -12.89
CA ARG A 28 12.63 4.06 -12.36
C ARG A 28 13.18 2.67 -12.66
N ASN A 29 12.44 1.61 -12.34
CA ASN A 29 12.90 0.22 -12.52
C ASN A 29 13.18 -0.06 -13.99
N THR A 30 12.28 0.36 -14.88
CA THR A 30 12.44 0.21 -16.33
C THR A 30 13.73 0.91 -16.81
N LEU A 31 13.94 2.18 -16.41
CA LEU A 31 15.14 2.92 -16.78
C LEU A 31 16.42 2.27 -16.21
N CYS A 32 16.38 1.82 -14.95
CA CYS A 32 17.52 1.18 -14.29
C CYS A 32 17.92 -0.14 -14.95
N VAL A 33 16.97 -0.88 -15.51
CA VAL A 33 17.20 -2.14 -16.21
C VAL A 33 17.65 -1.90 -17.66
N VAL A 34 16.94 -1.04 -18.40
CA VAL A 34 17.20 -0.80 -19.83
C VAL A 34 18.54 -0.09 -20.06
N PHE A 35 18.89 0.88 -19.21
CA PHE A 35 20.11 1.68 -19.36
C PHE A 35 21.40 0.83 -19.42
N PRO A 36 21.72 -0.04 -18.44
CA PRO A 36 22.94 -0.84 -18.49
C PRO A 36 22.92 -1.87 -19.64
N ILE A 37 21.75 -2.43 -19.99
CA ILE A 37 21.62 -3.32 -21.16
C ILE A 37 22.05 -2.57 -22.41
N GLY A 38 21.45 -1.41 -22.69
CA GLY A 38 21.76 -0.59 -23.86
C GLY A 38 23.25 -0.21 -23.92
N LEU A 39 23.81 0.20 -22.79
CA LEU A 39 25.22 0.56 -22.68
C LEU A 39 26.15 -0.58 -23.11
N PHE A 40 25.98 -1.79 -22.55
CA PHE A 40 26.85 -2.92 -22.86
C PHE A 40 26.63 -3.50 -24.27
N PHE A 41 25.42 -3.38 -24.82
CA PHE A 41 25.16 -3.72 -26.22
C PHE A 41 25.88 -2.78 -27.19
N ILE A 42 25.89 -1.46 -26.92
CA ILE A 42 26.62 -0.48 -27.73
C ILE A 42 28.14 -0.72 -27.65
N LEU A 43 28.65 -1.11 -26.48
CA LEU A 43 30.05 -1.49 -26.27
C LEU A 43 30.43 -2.85 -26.92
N GLY A 44 29.49 -3.55 -27.55
CA GLY A 44 29.72 -4.82 -28.23
C GLY A 44 29.78 -6.05 -27.31
N ASN A 45 29.63 -5.89 -25.99
CA ASN A 45 29.68 -7.00 -25.03
C ASN A 45 28.27 -7.49 -24.67
N LYS A 46 27.72 -8.37 -25.53
CA LYS A 46 26.37 -8.93 -25.38
C LYS A 46 26.22 -9.77 -24.10
N GLN A 47 27.24 -10.54 -23.74
CA GLN A 47 27.21 -11.39 -22.53
C GLN A 47 27.11 -10.53 -21.26
N ALA A 48 27.86 -9.43 -21.21
CA ALA A 48 27.74 -8.46 -20.12
C ALA A 48 26.36 -7.79 -20.10
N GLY A 49 25.84 -7.39 -21.26
CA GLY A 49 24.51 -6.79 -21.38
C GLY A 49 23.38 -7.69 -20.87
N ILE A 50 23.42 -8.99 -21.19
CA ILE A 50 22.45 -9.97 -20.69
C ILE A 50 22.62 -10.18 -19.18
N GLY A 51 23.86 -10.37 -18.70
CA GLY A 51 24.12 -10.59 -17.27
C GLY A 51 23.69 -9.42 -16.40
N ILE A 52 24.12 -8.20 -16.76
CA ILE A 52 23.77 -6.99 -15.99
C ILE A 52 22.27 -6.69 -16.04
N GLY A 53 21.63 -6.92 -17.19
CA GLY A 53 20.20 -6.74 -17.36
C GLY A 53 19.39 -7.73 -16.52
N LEU A 54 19.77 -9.01 -16.56
CA LEU A 54 19.14 -10.04 -15.74
C LEU A 54 19.27 -9.75 -14.25
N GLY A 55 20.48 -9.37 -13.81
CA GLY A 55 20.73 -8.98 -12.43
C GLY A 55 19.88 -7.78 -11.99
N ALA A 56 19.86 -6.71 -12.78
CA ALA A 56 19.05 -5.52 -12.50
C ALA A 56 17.54 -5.83 -12.49
N LEU A 57 17.08 -6.67 -13.42
CA LEU A 57 15.66 -7.04 -13.54
C LEU A 57 15.20 -7.86 -12.35
N VAL A 58 15.90 -8.96 -12.05
CA VAL A 58 15.47 -9.88 -10.98
C VAL A 58 15.61 -9.22 -9.61
N ILE A 59 16.63 -8.36 -9.41
CA ILE A 59 16.80 -7.68 -8.13
C ILE A 59 15.76 -6.59 -7.92
N SER A 60 15.23 -6.01 -9.00
CA SER A 60 14.22 -4.96 -8.87
C SER A 60 12.96 -5.45 -8.16
N LEU A 61 12.68 -6.76 -8.28
CA LEU A 61 11.57 -7.45 -7.65
C LEU A 61 11.81 -7.74 -6.15
N THR A 62 13.03 -7.58 -5.64
CA THR A 62 13.34 -7.72 -4.21
C THR A 62 13.28 -6.38 -3.45
N ASP A 63 13.06 -5.26 -4.15
CA ASP A 63 13.03 -3.91 -3.57
C ASP A 63 11.66 -3.57 -2.97
N LEU A 64 11.38 -4.15 -1.81
CA LEU A 64 10.17 -3.89 -1.05
C LEU A 64 10.21 -2.49 -0.37
N PRO A 65 9.05 -1.80 -0.23
CA PRO A 65 8.95 -0.52 0.47
C PRO A 65 9.56 -0.62 1.87
N GLY A 66 10.38 0.35 2.25
CA GLY A 66 11.10 0.31 3.52
C GLY A 66 12.03 1.49 3.67
N ASN A 67 12.58 1.64 4.88
CA ASN A 67 13.56 2.68 5.14
C ASN A 67 14.95 2.32 4.60
N ARG A 68 15.88 3.28 4.67
CA ARG A 68 17.24 3.13 4.15
C ARG A 68 17.98 1.94 4.75
N ASN A 69 17.87 1.71 6.05
CA ASN A 69 18.59 0.62 6.72
C ASN A 69 18.06 -0.76 6.31
N ALA A 70 16.74 -0.91 6.19
CA ALA A 70 16.11 -2.12 5.70
C ALA A 70 16.56 -2.39 4.25
N LYS A 71 16.49 -1.38 3.37
CA LYS A 71 16.93 -1.52 1.98
C LYS A 71 18.42 -1.85 1.86
N LEU A 72 19.28 -1.29 2.71
CA LEU A 72 20.71 -1.63 2.73
C LEU A 72 20.94 -3.11 3.09
N LYS A 73 20.23 -3.63 4.10
CA LYS A 73 20.31 -5.05 4.47
C LYS A 73 19.81 -5.95 3.35
N THR A 74 18.65 -5.61 2.77
CA THR A 74 18.08 -6.34 1.63
C THR A 74 19.04 -6.32 0.44
N ALA A 75 19.67 -5.18 0.13
CA ALA A 75 20.65 -5.04 -0.93
C ALA A 75 21.87 -5.93 -0.69
N ALA A 76 22.48 -5.86 0.50
CA ALA A 76 23.67 -6.66 0.82
C ALA A 76 23.38 -8.16 0.73
N LEU A 77 22.24 -8.61 1.26
CA LEU A 77 21.85 -10.01 1.24
C LEU A 77 21.54 -10.49 -0.18
N SER A 78 20.64 -9.81 -0.90
CA SER A 78 20.20 -10.21 -2.24
C SER A 78 21.32 -10.18 -3.28
N VAL A 79 22.15 -9.12 -3.32
CA VAL A 79 23.27 -9.02 -4.26
C VAL A 79 24.26 -10.17 -4.04
N SER A 80 24.57 -10.48 -2.78
CA SER A 80 25.48 -11.59 -2.44
C SER A 80 24.89 -12.95 -2.83
N LEU A 81 23.61 -13.19 -2.51
CA LEU A 81 22.94 -14.44 -2.86
C LEU A 81 22.79 -14.62 -4.39
N PHE A 82 22.58 -13.54 -5.14
CA PHE A 82 22.47 -13.60 -6.60
C PHE A 82 23.82 -13.99 -7.22
N PHE A 83 24.92 -13.42 -6.74
CA PHE A 83 26.26 -13.84 -7.14
C PHE A 83 26.49 -15.33 -6.86
N ILE A 84 26.24 -15.77 -5.62
CA ILE A 84 26.43 -17.16 -5.19
C ILE A 84 25.56 -18.11 -6.03
N THR A 85 24.29 -17.76 -6.26
CA THR A 85 23.34 -18.58 -7.02
C THR A 85 23.82 -18.79 -8.45
N THR A 86 24.13 -17.70 -9.15
CA THR A 86 24.59 -17.78 -10.55
C THR A 86 25.92 -18.49 -10.68
N PHE A 87 26.83 -18.27 -9.74
CA PHE A 87 28.16 -18.87 -9.76
C PHE A 87 28.11 -20.39 -9.52
N LEU A 88 27.35 -20.84 -8.51
CA LEU A 88 27.23 -22.26 -8.19
C LEU A 88 26.50 -23.06 -9.28
N ILE A 89 25.48 -22.48 -9.91
CA ILE A 89 24.80 -23.12 -11.03
C ILE A 89 25.71 -23.19 -12.24
N GLY A 90 26.41 -22.11 -12.56
CA GLY A 90 27.40 -22.10 -13.64
C GLY A 90 28.47 -23.18 -13.45
N LEU A 91 29.02 -23.29 -12.25
CA LEU A 91 30.02 -24.32 -11.91
C LEU A 91 29.47 -25.74 -12.04
N SER A 92 28.17 -25.93 -11.80
CA SER A 92 27.55 -27.25 -11.86
C SER A 92 27.40 -27.81 -13.28
N PHE A 93 27.51 -26.98 -14.33
CA PHE A 93 27.28 -27.39 -15.73
C PHE A 93 28.22 -28.48 -16.25
N TYR A 94 29.27 -28.83 -15.51
CA TYR A 94 30.12 -29.98 -15.83
C TYR A 94 29.36 -31.32 -15.82
N SER A 95 28.31 -31.46 -15.00
CA SER A 95 27.52 -32.70 -14.91
C SER A 95 26.05 -32.41 -14.66
N GLN A 96 25.17 -32.97 -15.50
CA GLN A 96 23.72 -32.81 -15.39
C GLN A 96 23.18 -33.26 -14.01
N TRP A 97 23.76 -34.31 -13.44
CA TRP A 97 23.41 -34.78 -12.10
C TRP A 97 23.83 -33.79 -11.02
N LEU A 98 25.02 -33.19 -11.16
CA LEU A 98 25.49 -32.16 -10.25
C LEU A 98 24.59 -30.92 -10.30
N THR A 99 24.22 -30.47 -11.50
CA THR A 99 23.27 -29.36 -11.69
C THR A 99 21.92 -29.65 -11.02
N ALA A 100 21.38 -30.87 -11.20
CA ALA A 100 20.12 -31.25 -10.55
C ALA A 100 20.21 -31.19 -9.01
N ILE A 101 21.30 -31.71 -8.43
CA ILE A 101 21.52 -31.70 -6.98
C ILE A 101 21.67 -30.26 -6.46
N VAL A 102 22.47 -29.42 -7.15
CA VAL A 102 22.68 -28.02 -6.76
C VAL A 102 21.38 -27.23 -6.78
N ILE A 103 20.58 -27.38 -7.84
CA ILE A 103 19.28 -26.70 -7.96
C ILE A 103 18.32 -27.18 -6.88
N PHE A 104 18.25 -28.49 -6.60
CA PHE A 104 17.39 -29.03 -5.55
C PHE A 104 17.74 -28.44 -4.17
N LEU A 105 19.03 -28.45 -3.82
CA LEU A 105 19.50 -27.90 -2.54
C LEU A 105 19.26 -26.39 -2.45
N MET A 106 19.56 -25.64 -3.51
CA MET A 106 19.29 -24.20 -3.58
C MET A 106 17.81 -23.88 -3.43
N ALA A 107 16.94 -24.60 -4.16
CA ALA A 107 15.50 -24.41 -4.08
C ALA A 107 14.98 -24.69 -2.68
N PHE A 108 15.47 -25.74 -2.01
CA PHE A 108 15.11 -26.03 -0.63
C PHE A 108 15.55 -24.91 0.34
N VAL A 109 16.81 -24.47 0.27
CA VAL A 109 17.36 -23.41 1.14
C VAL A 109 16.63 -22.09 0.90
N PHE A 110 16.41 -21.70 -0.35
CA PHE A 110 15.73 -20.46 -0.69
C PHE A 110 14.23 -20.49 -0.38
N ALA A 111 13.56 -21.64 -0.50
CA ALA A 111 12.19 -21.79 -0.05
C ALA A 111 12.09 -21.61 1.47
N MET A 112 13.05 -22.15 2.24
CA MET A 112 13.07 -21.99 3.71
C MET A 112 13.29 -20.55 4.19
N MET A 113 13.77 -19.64 3.32
CA MET A 113 13.84 -18.21 3.68
C MET A 113 12.46 -17.60 3.96
N SER A 114 11.36 -18.22 3.52
CA SER A 114 10.00 -17.76 3.84
C SER A 114 9.68 -17.81 5.34
N ALA A 115 10.37 -18.66 6.10
CA ALA A 115 10.17 -18.77 7.55
C ALA A 115 10.79 -17.61 8.33
N ILE A 116 11.73 -16.86 7.74
CA ILE A 116 12.44 -15.75 8.40
C ILE A 116 11.62 -14.47 8.34
N GLY A 117 10.97 -14.21 7.20
CA GLY A 117 10.23 -12.99 6.97
C GLY A 117 9.85 -12.80 5.50
N ILE A 118 8.95 -11.84 5.25
CA ILE A 118 8.43 -11.61 3.90
C ILE A 118 9.50 -11.09 2.93
N ARG A 119 10.46 -10.28 3.39
CA ARG A 119 11.52 -9.74 2.51
C ARG A 119 12.47 -10.86 2.06
N GLU A 120 12.84 -11.71 3.01
CA GLU A 120 13.72 -12.84 2.86
C GLU A 120 13.07 -13.90 1.96
N SER A 121 11.76 -14.13 2.12
CA SER A 121 10.96 -14.98 1.22
C SER A 121 11.04 -14.53 -0.25
N VAL A 122 10.87 -13.23 -0.49
CA VAL A 122 10.93 -12.67 -1.84
C VAL A 122 12.34 -12.79 -2.43
N ILE A 123 13.39 -12.52 -1.64
CA ILE A 123 14.78 -12.73 -2.08
C ILE A 123 15.01 -14.19 -2.48
N GLY A 124 14.59 -15.15 -1.65
CA GLY A 124 14.71 -16.57 -1.95
C GLY A 124 14.01 -16.96 -3.24
N THR A 125 12.76 -16.51 -3.40
CA THR A 125 11.97 -16.75 -4.63
C THR A 125 12.67 -16.19 -5.87
N MET A 126 13.24 -14.99 -5.78
CA MET A 126 13.98 -14.37 -6.87
C MET A 126 15.31 -15.08 -7.17
N CYS A 127 15.98 -15.66 -6.17
CA CYS A 127 17.15 -16.51 -6.40
C CYS A 127 16.77 -17.79 -7.17
N ILE A 128 15.63 -18.40 -6.87
CA ILE A 128 15.12 -19.58 -7.61
C ILE A 128 14.81 -19.19 -9.07
N ILE A 129 14.16 -18.06 -9.30
CA ILE A 129 13.89 -17.55 -10.66
C ILE A 129 15.20 -17.29 -11.41
N LEU A 130 16.17 -16.63 -10.75
CA LEU A 130 17.49 -16.39 -11.30
C LEU A 130 18.20 -17.69 -11.67
N ALA A 131 18.10 -18.71 -10.82
CA ALA A 131 18.66 -20.04 -11.07
C ALA A 131 18.12 -20.66 -12.36
N VAL A 132 16.81 -20.57 -12.59
CA VAL A 132 16.16 -21.06 -13.82
C VAL A 132 16.63 -20.28 -15.05
N PHE A 133 16.81 -18.95 -14.94
CA PHE A 133 17.37 -18.17 -16.05
C PHE A 133 18.79 -18.58 -16.41
N VAL A 134 19.66 -18.78 -15.42
CA VAL A 134 21.04 -19.24 -15.67
C VAL A 134 21.05 -20.62 -16.32
N LEU A 135 20.19 -21.53 -15.87
CA LEU A 135 20.01 -22.85 -16.49
C LEU A 135 19.53 -22.74 -17.95
N GLY A 136 18.66 -21.78 -18.29
CA GLY A 136 18.24 -21.58 -19.68
C GLY A 136 19.33 -20.97 -20.56
N LEU A 137 20.11 -20.03 -20.01
CA LEU A 137 21.09 -19.26 -20.77
C LEU A 137 22.42 -19.99 -21.03
N HIS A 138 22.84 -20.90 -20.13
CA HIS A 138 24.15 -21.58 -20.19
C HIS A 138 25.31 -20.62 -20.57
N PRO A 139 25.61 -19.61 -19.74
CA PRO A 139 26.70 -18.66 -20.02
C PRO A 139 28.05 -19.38 -20.20
N GLY A 140 28.84 -18.94 -21.19
CA GLY A 140 30.15 -19.54 -21.47
C GLY A 140 31.20 -19.22 -20.40
N ASP A 141 31.24 -17.98 -19.92
CA ASP A 141 32.08 -17.57 -18.77
C ASP A 141 31.20 -17.32 -17.55
N ASN A 142 31.16 -18.32 -16.67
CA ASN A 142 30.34 -18.33 -15.46
C ASN A 142 30.73 -17.21 -14.48
N LEU A 143 32.03 -17.02 -14.24
CA LEU A 143 32.50 -16.04 -13.27
C LEU A 143 32.21 -14.62 -13.77
N PHE A 144 32.51 -14.34 -15.03
CA PHE A 144 32.21 -13.05 -15.64
C PHE A 144 30.71 -12.77 -15.65
N PHE A 145 29.89 -13.76 -16.00
CA PHE A 145 28.43 -13.61 -15.99
C PHE A 145 27.89 -13.33 -14.59
N SER A 146 28.33 -14.07 -13.58
CA SER A 146 27.97 -13.85 -12.17
C SER A 146 28.36 -12.47 -11.65
N LEU A 147 29.55 -11.99 -12.01
CA LEU A 147 29.99 -10.63 -11.68
C LEU A 147 29.12 -9.57 -12.35
N MET A 148 28.68 -9.79 -13.59
CA MET A 148 27.78 -8.87 -14.29
C MET A 148 26.38 -8.86 -13.68
N VAL A 149 25.85 -10.02 -13.27
CA VAL A 149 24.59 -10.12 -12.52
C VAL A 149 24.70 -9.37 -11.19
N MET A 150 25.77 -9.57 -10.44
CA MET A 150 26.05 -8.86 -9.18
C MET A 150 26.15 -7.34 -9.42
N ALA A 151 26.84 -6.90 -10.47
CA ALA A 151 26.98 -5.49 -10.82
C ALA A 151 25.64 -4.86 -11.18
N GLY A 152 24.77 -5.58 -11.92
CA GLY A 152 23.42 -5.12 -12.24
C GLY A 152 22.55 -4.98 -11.00
N GLY A 153 22.70 -5.94 -10.08
CA GLY A 153 22.06 -5.90 -8.77
C GLY A 153 22.47 -4.68 -7.95
N ALA A 154 23.79 -4.47 -7.83
CA ALA A 154 24.37 -3.36 -7.10
C ALA A 154 24.02 -1.99 -7.71
N TRP A 155 24.02 -1.89 -9.05
CA TRP A 155 23.61 -0.70 -9.78
C TRP A 155 22.18 -0.28 -9.44
N TYR A 156 21.24 -1.22 -9.51
CA TYR A 156 19.85 -0.96 -9.19
C TYR A 156 19.69 -0.49 -7.74
N TYR A 157 20.30 -1.19 -6.78
CA TYR A 157 20.18 -0.79 -5.37
C TYR A 157 20.89 0.51 -5.05
N ALA A 158 21.99 0.86 -5.74
CA ALA A 158 22.60 2.17 -5.60
C ALA A 158 21.59 3.29 -5.92
N ILE A 159 20.85 3.16 -7.02
CA ILE A 159 19.81 4.12 -7.41
C ILE A 159 18.64 4.12 -6.41
N SER A 160 18.15 2.93 -6.02
CA SER A 160 17.06 2.81 -5.04
C SER A 160 17.41 3.43 -3.67
N LEU A 161 18.66 3.26 -3.22
CA LEU A 161 19.16 3.84 -1.98
C LEU A 161 19.33 5.37 -2.08
N ILE A 162 19.81 5.89 -3.21
CA ILE A 162 19.87 7.35 -3.46
C ILE A 162 18.46 7.94 -3.38
N GLN A 163 17.48 7.32 -4.03
CA GLN A 163 16.09 7.80 -4.00
C GLN A 163 15.51 7.77 -2.58
N THR A 164 15.78 6.71 -1.82
CA THR A 164 15.33 6.57 -0.43
C THR A 164 16.01 7.61 0.48
N ALA A 165 17.26 7.99 0.20
CA ALA A 165 17.95 9.04 0.91
C ALA A 165 17.38 10.44 0.63
N ILE A 166 16.94 10.70 -0.62
CA ILE A 166 16.31 11.97 -1.01
C ILE A 166 14.88 12.08 -0.42
N PHE A 167 14.15 10.96 -0.36
CA PHE A 167 12.75 10.92 0.07
C PHE A 167 12.48 9.87 1.17
N PRO A 168 12.96 10.07 2.41
CA PRO A 168 12.93 9.03 3.46
C PRO A 168 11.53 8.61 3.89
N TYR A 169 10.57 9.54 3.98
CA TYR A 169 9.21 9.29 4.46
C TYR A 169 8.22 8.87 3.35
N ARG A 170 8.71 8.66 2.13
CA ARG A 170 7.84 8.41 0.97
C ARG A 170 6.94 7.19 1.16
N SER A 171 7.54 6.06 1.53
CA SER A 171 6.82 4.80 1.76
C SER A 171 5.74 4.95 2.85
N THR A 172 6.02 5.72 3.90
CA THR A 172 5.06 5.91 5.00
C THR A 172 3.88 6.77 4.58
N HIS A 173 4.11 7.84 3.81
CA HIS A 173 3.00 8.64 3.26
C HIS A 173 2.13 7.83 2.29
N GLN A 174 2.74 7.00 1.44
CA GLN A 174 1.98 6.09 0.57
C GLN A 174 1.14 5.11 1.40
N ALA A 175 1.73 4.51 2.44
CA ALA A 175 1.03 3.59 3.33
C ALA A 175 -0.18 4.24 4.03
N ILE A 176 -0.05 5.50 4.46
CA ILE A 176 -1.14 6.29 5.04
C ILE A 176 -2.24 6.53 3.99
N HIS A 177 -1.87 6.94 2.78
CA HIS A 177 -2.84 7.11 1.69
C HIS A 177 -3.61 5.81 1.42
N GLU A 178 -2.92 4.68 1.29
CA GLU A 178 -3.56 3.37 1.06
C GLU A 178 -4.47 2.97 2.23
N CYS A 179 -4.08 3.28 3.48
CA CYS A 179 -4.90 3.02 4.66
C CYS A 179 -6.17 3.90 4.72
N LEU A 180 -6.07 5.18 4.35
CA LEU A 180 -7.21 6.09 4.29
C LEU A 180 -8.17 5.69 3.16
N SER A 181 -7.63 5.35 1.98
CA SER A 181 -8.43 4.86 0.84
C SER A 181 -9.14 3.53 1.14
N ALA A 182 -8.46 2.60 1.82
CA ALA A 182 -9.07 1.37 2.31
C ALA A 182 -10.19 1.65 3.34
N THR A 183 -9.97 2.59 4.27
CA THR A 183 -10.99 3.01 5.23
C THR A 183 -12.19 3.69 4.55
N ALA A 184 -11.97 4.44 3.45
CA ALA A 184 -13.05 5.01 2.65
C ALA A 184 -13.88 3.91 1.96
N SER A 185 -13.23 2.89 1.41
CA SER A 185 -13.90 1.72 0.84
C SER A 185 -14.70 0.93 1.89
N PHE A 186 -14.16 0.83 3.11
CA PHE A 186 -14.86 0.25 4.25
C PHE A 186 -16.13 1.05 4.62
N LEU A 187 -16.05 2.39 4.66
CA LEU A 187 -17.21 3.26 4.87
C LEU A 187 -18.28 3.05 3.79
N LEU A 188 -17.90 2.99 2.51
CA LEU A 188 -18.85 2.71 1.43
C LEU A 188 -19.54 1.34 1.59
N THR A 189 -18.79 0.33 2.05
CA THR A 189 -19.37 -0.98 2.38
C THR A 189 -20.35 -0.88 3.55
N LYS A 190 -20.03 -0.07 4.58
CA LYS A 190 -20.93 0.24 5.69
C LYS A 190 -22.21 0.94 5.24
N ALA A 191 -22.15 1.83 4.24
CA ALA A 191 -23.34 2.47 3.68
C ALA A 191 -24.33 1.44 3.12
N LYS A 192 -23.85 0.37 2.47
CA LYS A 192 -24.70 -0.71 1.94
C LYS A 192 -25.53 -1.42 3.01
N PHE A 193 -25.10 -1.43 4.27
CA PHE A 193 -25.91 -1.98 5.37
C PHE A 193 -27.19 -1.20 5.65
N TYR A 194 -27.26 0.06 5.22
CA TYR A 194 -28.47 0.88 5.36
C TYR A 194 -29.40 0.78 4.16
N ASP A 195 -28.97 0.18 3.04
CA ASP A 195 -29.80 0.00 1.84
C ASP A 195 -30.65 -1.28 1.93
N PRO A 196 -31.99 -1.19 1.99
CA PRO A 196 -32.87 -2.35 2.05
C PRO A 196 -32.81 -3.26 0.82
N SER A 197 -32.32 -2.77 -0.33
CA SER A 197 -32.25 -3.52 -1.58
C SER A 197 -31.02 -4.44 -1.69
N THR A 198 -30.02 -4.26 -0.82
CA THR A 198 -28.77 -5.04 -0.85
C THR A 198 -28.84 -6.25 0.07
N ASP A 199 -28.29 -7.41 -0.34
CA ASP A 199 -28.18 -8.57 0.54
C ASP A 199 -27.22 -8.31 1.72
N LEU A 200 -27.70 -8.53 2.95
CA LEU A 200 -26.89 -8.36 4.15
C LEU A 200 -25.75 -9.37 4.21
N GLN A 201 -25.96 -10.59 3.71
CA GLN A 201 -24.93 -11.63 3.77
C GLN A 201 -23.72 -11.26 2.89
N GLU A 202 -23.98 -10.73 1.70
CA GLU A 202 -22.94 -10.13 0.84
C GLU A 202 -22.24 -8.95 1.52
N CYS A 203 -22.98 -8.03 2.15
CA CYS A 203 -22.40 -6.92 2.91
C CYS A 203 -21.44 -7.38 4.03
N TYR A 204 -21.81 -8.43 4.78
CA TYR A 204 -20.94 -8.99 5.81
C TYR A 204 -19.66 -9.60 5.22
N GLN A 205 -19.74 -10.34 4.12
CA GLN A 205 -18.57 -10.90 3.44
C GLN A 205 -17.63 -9.79 2.94
N GLU A 206 -18.18 -8.77 2.29
CA GLU A 206 -17.40 -7.63 1.80
C GLU A 206 -16.76 -6.86 2.97
N THR A 207 -17.46 -6.71 4.09
CA THR A 207 -16.91 -6.06 5.30
C THR A 207 -15.70 -6.80 5.85
N ILE A 208 -15.74 -8.14 5.89
CA ILE A 208 -14.60 -8.96 6.35
C ILE A 208 -13.40 -8.73 5.44
N TYR A 209 -13.61 -8.73 4.12
CA TYR A 209 -12.56 -8.44 3.15
C TYR A 209 -11.97 -7.04 3.34
N GLN A 210 -12.81 -6.00 3.43
CA GLN A 210 -12.34 -4.63 3.63
C GLN A 210 -11.63 -4.44 4.98
N HIS A 211 -12.09 -5.14 6.03
CA HIS A 211 -11.43 -5.15 7.33
C HIS A 211 -10.01 -5.70 7.23
N GLN A 212 -9.82 -6.81 6.52
CA GLN A 212 -8.50 -7.38 6.26
C GLN A 212 -7.61 -6.40 5.49
N GLN A 213 -8.14 -5.76 4.44
CA GLN A 213 -7.40 -4.77 3.65
C GLN A 213 -6.90 -3.62 4.53
N VAL A 214 -7.76 -3.03 5.38
CA VAL A 214 -7.35 -1.95 6.29
C VAL A 214 -6.29 -2.46 7.28
N PHE A 215 -6.47 -3.63 7.87
CA PHE A 215 -5.53 -4.22 8.82
C PHE A 215 -4.14 -4.41 8.20
N GLU A 216 -4.06 -4.94 6.98
CA GLU A 216 -2.80 -5.10 6.25
C GLU A 216 -2.09 -3.75 6.05
N LYS A 217 -2.82 -2.68 5.72
CA LYS A 217 -2.24 -1.33 5.59
C LYS A 217 -1.78 -0.75 6.92
N GLN A 218 -2.53 -0.94 7.99
CA GLN A 218 -2.10 -0.53 9.33
C GLN A 218 -0.83 -1.26 9.77
N GLU A 219 -0.75 -2.56 9.50
CA GLU A 219 0.43 -3.37 9.81
C GLU A 219 1.65 -2.93 8.99
N LEU A 220 1.46 -2.58 7.73
CA LEU A 220 2.52 -1.98 6.90
C LEU A 220 3.00 -0.65 7.49
N ILE A 221 2.10 0.23 7.93
CA ILE A 221 2.44 1.50 8.60
C ILE A 221 3.26 1.23 9.87
N ARG A 222 2.81 0.31 10.74
CA ARG A 222 3.51 -0.04 11.98
C ARG A 222 4.92 -0.54 11.69
N ASN A 223 5.07 -1.45 10.72
CA ASN A 223 6.37 -1.98 10.32
C ASN A 223 7.31 -0.88 9.78
N LEU A 224 6.80 0.05 8.97
CA LEU A 224 7.61 1.17 8.46
C LEU A 224 8.09 2.09 9.58
N LEU A 225 7.22 2.42 10.55
CA LEU A 225 7.56 3.27 11.69
C LEU A 225 8.56 2.60 12.63
N LEU A 226 8.31 1.34 13.03
CA LEU A 226 9.17 0.60 13.95
C LEU A 226 10.58 0.38 13.40
N THR A 227 10.69 0.21 12.08
CA THR A 227 11.99 0.02 11.45
C THR A 227 12.79 1.33 11.40
N ASP A 228 12.14 2.50 11.39
CA ASP A 228 12.77 3.82 11.26
C ASP A 228 13.09 4.47 12.62
N GLN A 229 14.07 3.90 13.30
CA GLN A 229 14.55 4.39 14.60
C GLN A 229 15.08 5.83 14.58
N GLN A 230 15.52 6.34 13.41
CA GLN A 230 16.00 7.71 13.29
C GLN A 230 14.84 8.71 13.20
N ALA A 231 13.79 8.36 12.46
CA ALA A 231 12.55 9.13 12.43
C ALA A 231 11.85 9.14 13.79
N MET A 232 11.87 8.01 14.50
CA MET A 232 11.19 7.81 15.78
C MET A 232 11.93 8.41 17.00
N LYS A 233 13.02 9.16 16.79
CA LYS A 233 13.75 9.81 17.89
C LYS A 233 12.83 10.81 18.62
N PRO A 234 12.87 10.88 19.96
CA PRO A 234 12.00 11.76 20.75
C PRO A 234 12.07 13.23 20.33
N ASP A 235 13.23 13.72 19.87
CA ASP A 235 13.44 15.11 19.48
C ASP A 235 13.03 15.42 18.02
N SER A 236 12.59 14.42 17.26
CA SER A 236 12.18 14.61 15.87
C SER A 236 10.77 15.20 15.80
N ALA A 237 10.65 16.50 15.56
CA ALA A 237 9.35 17.15 15.33
C ALA A 237 8.57 16.50 14.17
N LYS A 238 9.28 16.10 13.10
CA LYS A 238 8.69 15.40 11.95
C LYS A 238 8.20 13.99 12.31
N GLY A 239 8.93 13.27 13.16
CA GLY A 239 8.54 11.94 13.64
C GLY A 239 7.31 12.00 14.53
N ARG A 240 7.26 12.96 15.46
CA ARG A 240 6.07 13.20 16.31
C ARG A 240 4.84 13.52 15.47
N ARG A 241 4.98 14.40 14.47
CA ARG A 241 3.89 14.71 13.53
C ARG A 241 3.39 13.46 12.80
N LEU A 242 4.31 12.65 12.26
CA LEU A 242 3.94 11.42 11.56
C LEU A 242 3.22 10.42 12.47
N LEU A 243 3.66 10.31 13.74
CA LEU A 243 2.98 9.49 14.74
C LEU A 243 1.58 10.01 15.06
N ASN A 244 1.38 11.32 15.18
CA ASN A 244 0.05 11.91 15.39
C ASN A 244 -0.88 11.57 14.23
N ILE A 245 -0.43 11.74 12.98
CA ILE A 245 -1.20 11.40 11.78
C ILE A 245 -1.60 9.92 11.79
N VAL A 246 -0.66 9.03 12.10
CA VAL A 246 -0.93 7.58 12.13
C VAL A 246 -1.89 7.21 13.26
N ASN A 247 -1.72 7.79 14.45
CA ASN A 247 -2.65 7.60 15.56
C ASN A 247 -4.06 8.08 15.18
N SER A 248 -4.18 9.28 14.61
CA SER A 248 -5.46 9.83 14.15
C SER A 248 -6.09 8.96 13.04
N THR A 249 -5.28 8.39 12.15
CA THR A 249 -5.74 7.44 11.11
C THR A 249 -6.26 6.14 11.74
N PHE A 250 -5.59 5.60 12.76
CA PHE A 250 -6.02 4.38 13.43
C PHE A 250 -7.27 4.62 14.28
N SER A 251 -7.32 5.72 15.02
CA SER A 251 -8.51 6.11 15.78
C SER A 251 -9.71 6.40 14.90
N LEU A 252 -9.52 6.96 13.69
CA LEU A 252 -10.59 7.10 12.70
C LEU A 252 -11.19 5.73 12.37
N TYR A 253 -10.34 4.74 12.06
CA TYR A 253 -10.83 3.40 11.75
C TYR A 253 -11.55 2.75 12.94
N GLU A 254 -10.98 2.84 14.15
CA GLU A 254 -11.62 2.37 15.38
C GLU A 254 -13.02 2.97 15.53
N GLN A 255 -13.15 4.28 15.31
CA GLN A 255 -14.42 4.99 15.38
C GLN A 255 -15.43 4.53 14.32
N VAL A 256 -14.97 4.29 13.09
CA VAL A 256 -15.80 3.75 11.99
C VAL A 256 -16.29 2.33 12.31
N THR A 257 -15.51 1.54 13.04
CA THR A 257 -15.90 0.19 13.48
C THR A 257 -16.72 0.15 14.77
N ALA A 258 -16.79 1.24 15.54
CA ALA A 258 -17.37 1.24 16.88
C ALA A 258 -18.87 0.89 16.94
N ILE A 259 -19.60 1.02 15.83
CA ILE A 259 -21.04 0.77 15.78
C ILE A 259 -21.40 -0.56 15.09
N HIS A 260 -22.15 -1.37 15.84
CA HIS A 260 -22.79 -2.60 15.37
C HIS A 260 -24.27 -2.59 15.77
N TYR A 261 -25.14 -2.26 14.83
CA TYR A 261 -26.59 -2.45 14.98
C TYR A 261 -27.01 -3.79 14.39
N ASN A 262 -28.17 -4.29 14.83
CA ASN A 262 -28.88 -5.32 14.08
C ASN A 262 -29.47 -4.67 12.82
N TYR A 263 -28.78 -4.80 11.69
CA TYR A 263 -29.17 -4.15 10.44
C TYR A 263 -30.47 -4.70 9.86
N ASP A 264 -30.85 -5.95 10.15
CA ASP A 264 -32.16 -6.49 9.77
C ASP A 264 -33.29 -5.72 10.46
N ASP A 265 -33.21 -5.57 11.78
CA ASP A 265 -34.19 -4.83 12.58
C ASP A 265 -34.21 -3.34 12.18
N LEU A 266 -33.03 -2.75 12.00
CA LEU A 266 -32.88 -1.35 11.62
C LEU A 266 -33.50 -1.05 10.25
N ARG A 267 -33.26 -1.91 9.25
CA ARG A 267 -33.87 -1.77 7.91
C ARG A 267 -35.38 -1.90 7.97
N GLN A 268 -35.91 -2.85 8.74
CA GLN A 268 -37.36 -3.03 8.88
C GLN A 268 -38.03 -1.85 9.58
N ARG A 269 -37.45 -1.34 10.67
CA ARG A 269 -38.01 -0.22 11.44
C ARG A 269 -38.08 1.10 10.67
N PHE A 270 -37.05 1.38 9.86
CA PHE A 270 -36.92 2.66 9.17
C PHE A 270 -37.24 2.59 7.67
N ALA A 271 -37.71 1.43 7.16
CA ALA A 271 -38.14 1.26 5.78
C ALA A 271 -39.17 2.34 5.37
N GLY A 272 -38.90 3.05 4.29
CA GLY A 272 -39.79 4.08 3.74
C GLY A 272 -39.89 5.38 4.56
N ARG A 273 -39.16 5.51 5.69
CA ARG A 273 -39.13 6.76 6.49
C ARG A 273 -38.11 7.79 5.97
N GLY A 274 -37.32 7.42 4.96
CA GLY A 274 -36.31 8.30 4.37
C GLY A 274 -35.09 8.57 5.28
N VAL A 275 -34.94 7.83 6.39
CA VAL A 275 -33.84 8.00 7.36
C VAL A 275 -32.59 7.27 6.86
N LEU A 276 -32.78 6.06 6.33
CA LEU A 276 -31.71 5.21 5.83
C LEU A 276 -30.97 5.88 4.67
N GLU A 277 -31.70 6.51 3.76
CA GLU A 277 -31.20 7.23 2.60
C GLU A 277 -30.32 8.41 3.00
N ILE A 278 -30.70 9.16 4.05
CA ILE A 278 -29.88 10.26 4.57
C ILE A 278 -28.58 9.71 5.18
N VAL A 279 -28.66 8.61 5.93
CA VAL A 279 -27.49 7.95 6.52
C VAL A 279 -26.53 7.45 5.44
N ILE A 280 -27.04 6.81 4.39
CA ILE A 280 -26.24 6.36 3.23
C ILE A 280 -25.47 7.54 2.65
N VAL A 281 -26.18 8.64 2.32
CA VAL A 281 -25.57 9.81 1.70
C VAL A 281 -24.54 10.46 2.63
N LEU A 282 -24.79 10.54 3.94
CA LEU A 282 -23.82 11.06 4.91
C LEU A 282 -22.54 10.20 4.95
N ILE A 283 -22.67 8.88 4.94
CA ILE A 283 -21.52 7.97 4.91
C ILE A 283 -20.74 8.11 3.59
N GLU A 284 -21.43 8.24 2.45
CA GLU A 284 -20.82 8.49 1.15
C GLU A 284 -20.04 9.82 1.12
N TYR A 285 -20.56 10.87 1.77
CA TYR A 285 -19.84 12.14 1.94
C TYR A 285 -18.54 11.94 2.73
N LEU A 286 -18.61 11.26 3.88
CA LEU A 286 -17.43 10.97 4.70
C LEU A 286 -16.39 10.14 3.95
N ALA A 287 -16.83 9.12 3.20
CA ALA A 287 -15.95 8.31 2.37
C ALA A 287 -15.28 9.15 1.27
N SER A 288 -16.04 10.05 0.62
CA SER A 288 -15.49 10.96 -0.39
C SER A 288 -14.47 11.93 0.18
N ASP A 289 -14.73 12.49 1.38
CA ASP A 289 -13.80 13.40 2.03
C ASP A 289 -12.53 12.70 2.51
N LEU A 290 -12.67 11.45 2.99
CA LEU A 290 -11.54 10.60 3.33
C LEU A 290 -10.70 10.24 2.11
N ASP A 291 -11.32 9.99 0.95
CA ASP A 291 -10.62 9.73 -0.30
C ASP A 291 -9.85 10.96 -0.79
N LYS A 292 -10.46 12.15 -0.74
CA LYS A 292 -9.76 13.43 -1.03
C LYS A 292 -8.57 13.66 -0.10
N LEU A 293 -8.73 13.38 1.18
CA LEU A 293 -7.65 13.45 2.17
C LEU A 293 -6.54 12.45 1.84
N SER A 294 -6.89 11.23 1.45
CA SER A 294 -5.91 10.22 1.05
C SER A 294 -5.04 10.72 -0.12
N VAL A 295 -5.65 11.36 -1.11
CA VAL A 295 -4.95 11.92 -2.28
C VAL A 295 -4.05 13.10 -1.89
N SER A 296 -4.38 13.89 -0.87
CA SER A 296 -3.50 14.98 -0.41
C SER A 296 -2.19 14.46 0.18
N TYR A 297 -2.20 13.28 0.81
CA TYR A 297 -0.97 12.62 1.28
C TYR A 297 -0.07 12.16 0.12
N LEU A 298 -0.66 11.74 -1.01
CA LEU A 298 0.09 11.38 -2.21
C LEU A 298 0.72 12.61 -2.88
N GLN A 299 -0.03 13.71 -2.97
CA GLN A 299 0.43 14.95 -3.62
C GLN A 299 1.30 15.85 -2.72
N ARG A 300 1.34 15.58 -1.40
CA ARG A 300 1.90 16.49 -0.38
C ARG A 300 1.28 17.90 -0.47
N SER A 301 -0.03 17.95 -0.74
CA SER A 301 -0.79 19.20 -0.88
C SER A 301 -1.16 19.76 0.50
N LYS A 302 -1.21 21.10 0.62
CA LYS A 302 -1.36 21.84 1.89
C LYS A 302 -2.77 21.86 2.50
N ARG A 303 -3.77 21.21 1.91
CA ARG A 303 -5.08 20.93 2.54
C ARG A 303 -5.98 20.14 1.60
N ALA A 304 -6.63 19.09 2.09
CA ALA A 304 -7.88 18.66 1.50
C ALA A 304 -9.01 19.59 1.98
N VAL A 305 -9.96 19.93 1.10
CA VAL A 305 -11.21 20.59 1.47
C VAL A 305 -12.20 19.50 1.84
N ILE A 306 -12.49 19.38 3.14
CA ILE A 306 -13.15 18.21 3.78
C ILE A 306 -14.55 18.56 4.30
N ALA A 307 -15.04 19.78 4.13
CA ALA A 307 -16.38 20.13 4.60
C ALA A 307 -17.13 20.97 3.57
N ASP A 308 -18.25 20.43 3.13
CA ASP A 308 -19.24 21.12 2.31
C ASP A 308 -20.44 21.51 3.20
N MET A 309 -21.02 22.69 3.00
CA MET A 309 -22.22 23.15 3.74
C MET A 309 -23.34 22.09 3.71
N ARG A 310 -23.37 21.33 2.61
CA ARG A 310 -24.32 20.24 2.38
C ARG A 310 -24.24 19.09 3.39
N TYR A 311 -23.07 18.73 3.91
CA TYR A 311 -22.95 17.68 4.94
C TYR A 311 -23.61 18.11 6.26
N ALA A 312 -23.39 19.36 6.66
CA ALA A 312 -23.99 19.94 7.86
C ALA A 312 -25.52 20.04 7.73
N ASP A 313 -26.04 20.37 6.54
CA ASP A 313 -27.47 20.44 6.29
C ASP A 313 -28.13 19.05 6.35
N LEU A 314 -27.48 18.01 5.81
CA LEU A 314 -27.96 16.62 5.91
C LEU A 314 -27.96 16.10 7.36
N LEU A 315 -26.96 16.47 8.17
CA LEU A 315 -26.96 16.14 9.60
C LEU A 315 -28.13 16.78 10.36
N ARG A 316 -28.50 18.02 10.00
CA ARG A 316 -29.67 18.70 10.56
C ARG A 316 -30.97 18.05 10.09
N GLU A 317 -31.05 17.64 8.83
CA GLU A 317 -32.20 16.90 8.31
C GLU A 317 -32.41 15.57 9.05
N LEU A 318 -31.32 14.83 9.29
CA LEU A 318 -31.35 13.59 10.07
C LEU A 318 -31.86 13.82 11.51
N GLU A 319 -31.39 14.89 12.15
CA GLU A 319 -31.84 15.30 13.49
C GLU A 319 -33.33 15.66 13.52
N ASN A 320 -33.80 16.42 12.53
CA ASN A 320 -35.22 16.77 12.43
C ASN A 320 -36.10 15.53 12.26
N LYS A 321 -35.65 14.53 11.48
CA LYS A 321 -36.34 13.24 11.39
C LYS A 321 -36.28 12.44 12.70
N ALA A 322 -35.16 12.50 13.42
CA ALA A 322 -35.04 11.86 14.72
C ALA A 322 -36.07 12.39 15.73
N ILE A 323 -36.30 13.70 15.75
CA ILE A 323 -37.27 14.36 16.66
C ILE A 323 -38.73 13.96 16.33
N GLN A 324 -39.02 13.57 15.09
CA GLN A 324 -40.34 13.09 14.69
C GLN A 324 -40.60 11.63 15.09
N LEU A 325 -39.58 10.92 15.57
CA LEU A 325 -39.67 9.56 16.08
C LEU A 325 -39.86 9.59 17.60
N GLU A 326 -40.49 8.55 18.16
CA GLU A 326 -40.73 8.44 19.60
C GLU A 326 -39.98 7.23 20.19
N GLY A 327 -39.54 7.36 21.45
CA GLY A 327 -38.94 6.28 22.22
C GLY A 327 -37.60 5.79 21.67
N SER A 328 -37.43 4.47 21.57
CA SER A 328 -36.17 3.84 21.17
C SER A 328 -35.70 4.20 19.76
N ASP A 329 -36.63 4.49 18.85
CA ASP A 329 -36.31 4.80 17.45
C ASP A 329 -35.57 6.14 17.33
N GLN A 330 -35.95 7.13 18.15
CA GLN A 330 -35.26 8.42 18.24
C GLN A 330 -33.81 8.26 18.73
N GLU A 331 -33.61 7.47 19.79
CA GLU A 331 -32.27 7.23 20.36
C GLU A 331 -31.33 6.56 19.36
N ILE A 332 -31.82 5.59 18.58
CA ILE A 332 -31.03 4.91 17.55
C ILE A 332 -30.53 5.91 16.50
N VAL A 333 -31.41 6.76 15.97
CA VAL A 333 -31.05 7.74 14.93
C VAL A 333 -30.10 8.80 15.46
N LEU A 334 -30.30 9.27 16.70
CA LEU A 334 -29.38 10.22 17.35
C LEU A 334 -28.00 9.60 17.59
N ASN A 335 -27.91 8.33 17.98
CA ASN A 335 -26.64 7.64 18.14
C ASN A 335 -25.89 7.47 16.81
N ILE A 336 -26.61 7.16 15.72
CA ILE A 336 -26.03 7.12 14.36
C ILE A 336 -25.47 8.50 13.99
N LYS A 337 -26.27 9.56 14.20
CA LYS A 337 -25.84 10.95 13.94
C LYS A 337 -24.56 11.28 14.71
N LEU A 338 -24.51 10.99 16.01
CA LEU A 338 -23.35 11.27 16.86
C LEU A 338 -22.10 10.54 16.38
N ASN A 339 -22.23 9.29 15.94
CA ASN A 339 -21.09 8.56 15.40
C ASN A 339 -20.61 9.13 14.07
N LEU A 340 -21.50 9.51 13.15
CA LEU A 340 -21.12 10.17 11.89
C LEU A 340 -20.43 11.52 12.14
N GLN A 341 -20.88 12.27 13.15
CA GLN A 341 -20.20 13.49 13.62
C GLN A 341 -18.80 13.20 14.16
N GLN A 342 -18.65 12.18 15.01
CA GLN A 342 -17.35 11.76 15.53
C GLN A 342 -16.39 11.33 14.41
N VAL A 343 -16.87 10.54 13.44
CA VAL A 343 -16.07 10.16 12.25
C VAL A 343 -15.62 11.41 11.49
N SER A 344 -16.52 12.37 11.24
CA SER A 344 -16.16 13.66 10.62
C SER A 344 -15.08 14.41 11.39
N GLU A 345 -15.19 14.49 12.72
CA GLU A 345 -14.17 15.11 13.57
C GLU A 345 -12.80 14.41 13.45
N TYR A 346 -12.77 13.08 13.41
CA TYR A 346 -11.51 12.35 13.20
C TYR A 346 -10.91 12.61 11.82
N ILE A 347 -11.71 12.69 10.75
CA ILE A 347 -11.22 13.05 9.41
C ILE A 347 -10.60 14.46 9.44
N HIS A 348 -11.23 15.41 10.14
CA HIS A 348 -10.69 16.75 10.33
C HIS A 348 -9.38 16.75 11.14
N ARG A 349 -9.30 15.96 12.23
CA ARG A 349 -8.07 15.82 13.01
C ARG A 349 -6.91 15.26 12.17
N VAL A 350 -7.15 14.23 11.35
CA VAL A 350 -6.10 13.70 10.44
C VAL A 350 -5.61 14.79 9.48
N ASN A 351 -6.52 15.61 8.93
CA ASN A 351 -6.13 16.75 8.09
C ASN A 351 -5.31 17.78 8.87
N ASP A 352 -5.75 18.18 10.06
CA ASP A 352 -5.09 19.21 10.86
C ASP A 352 -3.72 18.75 11.40
N ASP A 353 -3.57 17.47 11.76
CA ASP A 353 -2.28 16.88 12.15
C ASP A 353 -1.27 16.87 11.00
N ASP A 354 -1.74 16.85 9.75
CA ASP A 354 -0.87 17.07 8.59
C ASP A 354 -0.48 18.55 8.40
N HIS A 355 -1.10 19.50 9.10
CA HIS A 355 -0.78 20.92 8.95
C HIS A 355 -0.19 21.56 10.20
N ALA A 356 -0.17 20.85 11.34
CA ALA A 356 0.51 21.30 12.55
C ALA A 356 2.03 21.44 12.30
N SER A 357 2.47 22.71 12.21
CA SER A 357 3.86 23.13 11.98
C SER A 357 4.63 23.34 13.27
#